data_AF-A0A2V2SKX1-F1
#
_entry.id   AF-A0A2V2SKX1-F1
#
_cell.length_a   1.000
_cell.length_b   1.000
_cell.length_c   1.000
_cell.angle_alpha   90.00
_cell.angle_beta   90.00
_cell.angle_gamma   90.00
#
_symmetry.space_group_name_H-M   'P 1'
#
loop_
_entity.id
_entity.type
_entity.pdbx_description
1 polymer ?
#
loop_
_entity_poly.entity_id
_entity_poly.type
_entity_poly.pdbx_seq_one_letter_code
_entity_poly.pdbx_strand_id
1 'polypeptide(L)'
;MRQIGKRNERRIMLDINMQKPRRPKMNHYQRLIWQATRAPVGDLVLIENIMREEIFHSTLDWQTREQLVQAAHEAQRRLNDDRELYNLEYSCRMAMLQKMRAESAVRECDTADGRAALDNAAAKYETAKTALFARLDDLEKQ
;
A
#
# COMPACT_ATOMS: atom_id res chain seq x y z
N MET A 1 -8.34 -69.60 2.50
CA MET A 1 -7.71 -68.71 1.51
C MET A 1 -7.99 -67.26 1.87
N ARG A 2 -6.92 -66.45 1.97
CA ARG A 2 -6.77 -64.98 1.82
C ARG A 2 -7.61 -64.00 2.65
N GLN A 3 -6.87 -63.25 3.47
CA GLN A 3 -7.18 -61.91 4.01
C GLN A 3 -7.45 -60.89 2.89
N ILE A 4 -8.08 -59.76 3.22
CA ILE A 4 -7.61 -58.37 2.99
C ILE A 4 -8.76 -57.37 3.23
N GLY A 5 -8.47 -56.28 3.97
CA GLY A 5 -9.22 -55.02 3.91
C GLY A 5 -9.44 -54.34 5.27
N LYS A 6 -8.39 -53.93 6.00
CA LYS A 6 -7.87 -52.54 6.06
C LYS A 6 -8.91 -51.55 6.64
N ARG A 7 -8.84 -51.24 7.94
CA ARG A 7 -8.02 -50.18 8.59
C ARG A 7 -8.55 -48.74 8.37
N ASN A 8 -8.84 -48.10 9.49
CA ASN A 8 -8.69 -46.67 9.79
C ASN A 8 -9.69 -45.66 9.21
N GLU A 9 -10.86 -45.56 9.86
CA GLU A 9 -11.70 -44.36 9.89
C GLU A 9 -11.33 -43.44 11.06
N ARG A 10 -10.04 -43.09 11.17
CA ARG A 10 -9.63 -41.96 12.02
C ARG A 10 -8.63 -41.13 11.26
N ARG A 11 -8.86 -39.81 11.34
CA ARG A 11 -7.91 -38.73 11.04
C ARG A 11 -7.98 -38.17 9.61
N ILE A 12 -9.11 -37.54 9.29
CA ILE A 12 -9.05 -36.30 8.50
C ILE A 12 -9.09 -35.16 9.52
N MET A 13 -7.93 -34.92 10.16
CA MET A 13 -7.63 -33.59 10.68
C MET A 13 -7.56 -32.69 9.45
N LEU A 14 -8.57 -31.85 9.28
CA LEU A 14 -8.48 -30.68 8.44
C LEU A 14 -7.43 -29.75 9.07
N ASP A 15 -6.17 -29.97 8.72
CA ASP A 15 -5.13 -28.96 8.76
C ASP A 15 -5.50 -27.90 7.72
N ILE A 16 -6.51 -27.10 8.04
CA ILE A 16 -6.71 -25.79 7.45
C ILE A 16 -5.49 -25.01 7.89
N ASN A 17 -4.48 -25.05 7.02
CA ASN A 17 -3.30 -24.22 7.09
C ASN A 17 -3.76 -22.76 7.05
N MET A 18 -4.12 -22.22 8.23
CA MET A 18 -4.23 -20.80 8.50
C MET A 18 -2.86 -20.21 8.20
N GLN A 19 -2.65 -19.86 6.94
CA GLN A 19 -1.55 -19.02 6.52
C GLN A 19 -1.73 -17.71 7.27
N LYS A 20 -1.06 -17.60 8.42
CA LYS A 20 -0.98 -16.34 9.19
C LYS A 20 -0.63 -15.25 8.18
N PRO A 21 -1.35 -14.11 8.15
CA PRO A 21 -1.05 -13.04 7.21
C PRO A 21 0.43 -12.72 7.34
N ARG A 22 1.19 -12.89 6.25
CA ARG A 22 2.62 -12.58 6.24
C ARG A 22 2.72 -11.10 6.57
N ARG A 23 3.27 -10.77 7.75
CA ARG A 23 3.49 -9.39 8.14
C ARG A 23 4.28 -8.71 7.01
N PRO A 24 3.86 -7.54 6.52
CA PRO A 24 4.59 -6.84 5.47
C PRO A 24 6.05 -6.67 5.94
N LYS A 25 6.99 -7.17 5.14
CA LYS A 25 8.41 -7.06 5.47
C LYS A 25 8.81 -5.61 5.26
N MET A 26 9.03 -4.88 6.36
CA MET A 26 9.52 -3.50 6.30
C MET A 26 10.83 -3.43 5.51
N ASN A 27 10.91 -2.49 4.57
CA ASN A 27 12.13 -2.21 3.81
C ASN A 27 13.22 -1.59 4.73
N HIS A 28 14.42 -1.33 4.20
CA HIS A 28 15.51 -0.74 4.99
C HIS A 28 15.12 0.64 5.57
N TYR A 29 14.56 1.53 4.74
CA TYR A 29 14.18 2.88 5.14
C TYR A 29 13.04 2.89 6.15
N GLN A 30 12.01 2.07 5.97
CA GLN A 30 10.89 1.92 6.91
C GLN A 30 11.35 1.47 8.28
N ARG A 31 12.39 0.62 8.37
CA ARG A 31 12.99 0.28 9.67
C ARG A 31 13.66 1.49 10.32
N LEU A 32 14.41 2.28 9.55
CA LEU A 32 15.05 3.51 10.04
C LEU A 32 13.98 4.53 10.50
N ILE A 33 12.97 4.77 9.66
CA ILE A 33 11.84 5.65 9.96
C ILE A 33 11.14 5.20 11.23
N TRP A 34 10.81 3.91 11.36
CA TRP A 34 10.19 3.36 12.57
C TRP A 34 11.07 3.53 13.81
N GLN A 35 12.39 3.32 13.69
CA GLN A 35 13.31 3.53 14.80
C GLN A 35 13.37 5.00 15.26
N ALA A 36 13.34 5.95 14.32
CA ALA A 36 13.36 7.38 14.60
C ALA A 36 12.03 7.87 15.19
N THR A 37 10.92 7.54 14.54
CA THR A 37 9.60 8.16 14.78
C THR A 37 8.68 7.37 15.71
N ARG A 38 8.93 6.06 15.85
CA ARG A 38 8.00 5.10 16.47
C ARG A 38 6.58 5.14 15.87
N ALA A 39 6.44 5.61 14.63
CA ALA A 39 5.15 5.69 13.94
C ALA A 39 4.51 4.30 13.75
N PRO A 40 3.17 4.23 13.63
CA PRO A 40 2.48 3.01 13.25
C PRO A 40 3.02 2.43 11.94
N VAL A 41 3.06 1.10 11.83
CA VAL A 41 3.60 0.43 10.63
C VAL A 41 2.86 0.83 9.35
N GLY A 42 1.55 1.11 9.45
CA GLY A 42 0.73 1.57 8.32
C GLY A 42 1.14 2.95 7.78
N ASP A 43 1.73 3.80 8.62
CA ASP A 43 2.12 5.16 8.25
C ASP A 43 3.51 5.23 7.61
N LEU A 44 4.34 4.18 7.79
CA LEU A 44 5.74 4.21 7.35
C LEU A 44 5.89 4.43 5.84
N VAL A 45 4.95 3.95 5.03
CA VAL A 45 4.94 4.17 3.58
C VAL A 45 4.65 5.63 3.25
N LEU A 46 3.70 6.26 3.96
CA LEU A 46 3.38 7.68 3.76
C LEU A 46 4.54 8.56 4.21
N ILE A 47 5.11 8.28 5.38
CA ILE A 47 6.28 9.01 5.89
C ILE A 47 7.46 8.88 4.92
N GLU A 48 7.74 7.68 4.41
CA GLU A 48 8.78 7.47 3.41
C GLU A 48 8.52 8.27 2.12
N ASN A 49 7.27 8.31 1.66
CA ASN A 49 6.90 9.09 0.48
C ASN A 49 7.07 10.59 0.70
N ILE A 50 6.63 11.13 1.84
CA ILE A 50 6.80 12.56 2.17
C ILE A 50 8.29 12.92 2.20
N MET A 51 9.13 12.07 2.80
CA MET A 51 10.58 12.27 2.80
C MET A 51 11.14 12.38 1.37
N ARG A 52 10.70 11.51 0.45
CA ARG A 52 11.18 11.48 -0.94
C ARG A 52 10.66 12.65 -1.77
N GLU A 53 9.36 12.90 -1.70
CA GLU A 53 8.67 13.79 -2.63
C GLU A 53 8.65 15.25 -2.18
N GLU A 54 8.72 15.53 -0.88
CA GLU A 54 8.58 16.89 -0.35
C GLU A 54 9.77 17.42 0.43
N ILE A 55 10.57 16.55 1.04
CA ILE A 55 11.71 16.97 1.86
C ILE A 55 12.99 16.92 1.03
N PHE A 56 13.28 15.76 0.42
CA PHE A 56 14.54 15.56 -0.30
C PHE A 56 14.43 15.75 -1.81
N HIS A 57 13.22 15.68 -2.39
CA HIS A 57 12.97 15.70 -3.84
C HIS A 57 13.92 14.78 -4.63
N SER A 58 14.32 13.66 -4.02
CA SER A 58 15.37 12.76 -4.53
C SER A 58 15.30 11.38 -3.88
N THR A 59 16.19 10.47 -4.29
CA THR A 59 16.34 9.18 -3.64
C THR A 59 16.99 9.34 -2.25
N LEU A 60 16.58 8.47 -1.32
CA LEU A 60 17.09 8.50 0.06
C LEU A 60 18.55 8.01 0.18
N ASP A 61 19.15 7.48 -0.89
CA ASP A 61 20.49 6.87 -0.89
C ASP A 61 21.63 7.89 -0.73
N TRP A 62 21.38 9.17 -0.99
CA TRP A 62 22.40 10.24 -0.93
C TRP A 62 22.45 10.99 0.41
N GLN A 63 21.59 10.60 1.36
CA GLN A 63 21.43 11.32 2.62
C GLN A 63 22.19 10.62 3.75
N THR A 64 22.73 11.41 4.68
CA THR A 64 23.32 10.87 5.90
C THR A 64 22.24 10.30 6.82
N ARG A 65 22.65 9.46 7.77
CA ARG A 65 21.71 8.89 8.75
C ARG A 65 21.01 9.97 9.57
N GLU A 66 21.73 11.01 9.95
CA GLU A 66 21.22 12.14 10.72
C GLU A 66 20.15 12.91 9.93
N GLN A 67 20.41 13.17 8.63
CA GLN A 67 19.44 13.80 7.73
C GLN A 67 18.19 12.95 7.59
N LEU A 68 18.33 11.63 7.42
CA LEU A 68 17.19 10.71 7.34
C LEU A 68 16.34 10.70 8.62
N VAL A 69 16.97 10.77 9.80
CA VAL A 69 16.24 10.84 11.08
C VAL A 69 15.47 12.15 11.21
N GLN A 70 16.10 13.29 10.89
CA GLN A 70 15.43 14.59 10.93
C GLN A 70 14.25 14.65 9.97
N ALA A 71 14.46 14.21 8.72
CA ALA A 71 13.41 14.15 7.72
C ALA A 71 12.26 13.21 8.12
N ALA A 72 12.55 12.09 8.78
CA ALA A 72 11.50 11.18 9.26
C ALA A 72 10.60 11.85 10.32
N HIS A 73 11.18 12.63 11.24
CA HIS A 73 10.39 13.39 12.22
C HIS A 73 9.57 14.50 11.55
N GLU A 74 10.17 15.23 10.60
CA GLU A 74 9.47 16.27 9.88
C GLU A 74 8.31 15.70 9.04
N ALA A 75 8.54 14.61 8.32
CA ALA A 75 7.52 13.92 7.54
C ALA A 75 6.38 13.37 8.42
N GLN A 76 6.71 12.82 9.60
CA GLN A 76 5.70 12.38 10.56
C GLN A 76 4.84 13.56 11.06
N ARG A 77 5.46 14.72 11.31
CA ARG A 77 4.73 15.93 11.72
C ARG A 77 3.77 16.37 10.61
N ARG A 78 4.24 16.50 9.37
CA ARG A 78 3.37 16.84 8.21
C ARG A 78 2.22 15.86 8.06
N LEU A 79 2.49 14.56 8.16
CA LEU A 79 1.46 13.53 8.11
C LEU A 79 0.41 13.70 9.22
N ASN A 80 0.79 14.15 10.40
CA ASN A 80 -0.16 14.39 11.49
C ASN A 80 -0.92 15.71 11.32
N ASP A 81 -0.33 16.70 10.66
CA ASP A 81 -0.96 17.99 10.38
C ASP A 81 -2.11 17.86 9.36
N ASP A 82 -1.94 17.03 8.32
CA ASP A 82 -3.02 16.71 7.36
C ASP A 82 -3.04 15.24 6.93
N ARG A 83 -3.40 14.37 7.87
CA ARG A 83 -3.46 12.92 7.64
C ARG A 83 -4.44 12.55 6.54
N GLU A 84 -5.54 13.27 6.41
CA GLU A 84 -6.58 12.97 5.43
C GLU A 84 -6.07 13.21 4.01
N LEU A 85 -5.45 14.37 3.76
CA LEU A 85 -4.88 14.70 2.46
C LEU A 85 -3.89 13.63 1.99
N TYR A 86 -2.92 13.26 2.85
CA TYR A 86 -1.91 12.26 2.49
C TYR A 86 -2.50 10.88 2.18
N ASN A 87 -3.55 10.47 2.89
CA ASN A 87 -4.23 9.22 2.60
C ASN A 87 -5.00 9.27 1.28
N LEU A 88 -5.65 10.39 0.98
CA LEU A 88 -6.37 10.60 -0.28
C LEU A 88 -5.41 10.62 -1.47
N GLU A 89 -4.30 11.35 -1.37
CA GLU A 89 -3.26 11.38 -2.40
C GLU A 89 -2.68 9.99 -2.66
N TYR A 90 -2.32 9.27 -1.60
CA TYR A 90 -1.81 7.91 -1.71
C TYR A 90 -2.83 6.97 -2.35
N SER A 91 -4.09 7.04 -1.92
CA SER A 91 -5.17 6.22 -2.47
C SER A 91 -5.44 6.51 -3.94
N CYS A 92 -5.44 7.79 -4.32
CA CYS A 92 -5.60 8.24 -5.71
C CYS A 92 -4.45 7.72 -6.59
N ARG A 93 -3.20 7.87 -6.15
CA ARG A 93 -2.01 7.36 -6.85
C ARG A 93 -2.04 5.84 -7.02
N MET A 94 -2.43 5.12 -5.97
CA MET A 94 -2.54 3.65 -6.03
C MET A 94 -3.68 3.20 -6.95
N ALA A 95 -4.82 3.88 -6.93
CA ALA A 95 -5.93 3.59 -7.84
C ALA A 95 -5.56 3.87 -9.30
N MET A 96 -4.82 4.95 -9.58
CA MET A 96 -4.28 5.26 -10.90
C MET A 96 -3.34 4.15 -11.39
N LEU A 97 -2.41 3.68 -10.55
CA LEU A 97 -1.51 2.57 -10.90
C LEU A 97 -2.27 1.29 -11.23
N GLN A 98 -3.32 0.97 -10.47
CA GLN A 98 -4.16 -0.21 -10.74
C GLN A 98 -4.93 -0.07 -12.04
N LYS A 99 -5.48 1.12 -12.33
CA LYS A 99 -6.12 1.43 -13.62
C LYS A 99 -5.14 1.22 -14.78
N MET A 100 -3.94 1.80 -14.70
CA MET A 100 -2.92 1.64 -15.76
C MET A 100 -2.52 0.17 -15.98
N ARG A 101 -2.42 -0.62 -14.90
CA ARG A 101 -2.15 -2.06 -15.01
C ARG A 101 -3.27 -2.82 -15.70
N ALA A 102 -4.52 -2.51 -15.35
CA ALA A 102 -5.69 -3.11 -15.99
C ALA A 102 -5.77 -2.71 -17.48
N GLU A 103 -5.45 -1.45 -17.82
CA GLU A 103 -5.36 -0.99 -19.21
C GLU A 103 -4.31 -1.76 -20.02
N SER A 104 -3.12 -1.97 -19.44
CA SER A 104 -2.07 -2.77 -20.08
C SER A 104 -2.53 -4.21 -20.31
N ALA A 105 -3.16 -4.82 -19.30
CA ALA A 105 -3.66 -6.19 -19.40
C ALA A 105 -4.72 -6.36 -20.51
N VAL A 106 -5.66 -5.40 -20.63
CA VAL A 106 -6.66 -5.40 -21.71
C VAL A 106 -6.01 -5.20 -23.08
N ARG A 107 -5.00 -4.32 -23.17
CA ARG A 107 -4.26 -4.09 -24.42
C ARG A 107 -3.50 -5.34 -24.87
N GLU A 108 -2.95 -6.10 -23.93
CA GLU A 108 -2.24 -7.35 -24.19
C GLU A 108 -3.20 -8.49 -24.55
N CYS A 109 -4.32 -8.61 -23.85
CA CYS A 109 -5.32 -9.64 -24.10
C CYS A 109 -6.74 -9.15 -23.76
N ASP A 110 -7.52 -8.83 -24.79
CA ASP A 110 -8.86 -8.27 -24.63
C ASP A 110 -9.90 -9.36 -24.26
N THR A 111 -10.05 -9.58 -22.97
CA THR A 111 -11.01 -10.51 -22.38
C THR A 111 -12.14 -9.77 -21.69
N ALA A 112 -13.31 -10.42 -21.57
CA ALA A 112 -14.44 -9.84 -20.84
C ALA A 112 -14.09 -9.54 -19.37
N ASP A 113 -13.36 -10.44 -18.71
CA ASP A 113 -12.88 -10.26 -17.34
C ASP A 113 -11.87 -9.11 -17.23
N GLY A 114 -10.97 -8.96 -18.22
CA GLY A 114 -10.03 -7.85 -18.29
C GLY A 114 -10.74 -6.50 -18.40
N ARG A 115 -11.75 -6.39 -19.27
CA ARG A 115 -12.57 -5.17 -19.40
C ARG A 115 -13.32 -4.84 -18.12
N ALA A 116 -13.93 -5.84 -17.47
CA ALA A 116 -14.60 -5.64 -16.18
C ALA A 116 -13.64 -5.20 -15.07
N ALA A 117 -12.41 -5.75 -15.06
CA ALA A 117 -11.37 -5.33 -14.12
C ALA A 117 -10.92 -3.88 -14.37
N LEU A 118 -10.79 -3.48 -15.64
CA LEU A 118 -10.50 -2.11 -16.03
C LEU A 118 -11.61 -1.14 -15.59
N ASP A 119 -12.87 -1.46 -15.85
CA ASP A 119 -14.00 -0.62 -15.44
C ASP A 119 -14.03 -0.42 -13.92
N ASN A 120 -13.81 -1.48 -13.15
CA ASN A 120 -13.71 -1.41 -11.69
C ASN A 120 -12.52 -0.54 -11.23
N ALA A 121 -11.35 -0.71 -11.83
CA ALA A 121 -10.17 0.09 -11.51
C ALA A 121 -10.38 1.57 -11.88
N ALA A 122 -11.05 1.85 -12.99
CA ALA A 122 -11.41 3.20 -13.42
C ALA A 122 -12.39 3.85 -12.44
N ALA A 123 -13.45 3.15 -12.03
CA ALA A 123 -14.40 3.66 -11.04
C ALA A 123 -13.74 3.98 -9.69
N LYS A 124 -12.82 3.12 -9.23
CA LYS A 124 -12.02 3.36 -8.01
C LYS A 124 -11.13 4.59 -8.14
N TYR A 125 -10.47 4.75 -9.28
CA TYR A 125 -9.64 5.92 -9.55
C TYR A 125 -10.47 7.21 -9.54
N GLU A 126 -11.60 7.24 -10.25
CA GLU A 126 -12.47 8.43 -10.26
C GLU A 126 -13.00 8.76 -8.86
N THR A 127 -13.41 7.76 -8.08
CA THR A 127 -13.84 7.97 -6.69
C THR A 127 -12.72 8.59 -5.84
N ALA A 128 -11.51 8.04 -5.90
CA ALA A 128 -10.38 8.55 -5.15
C ALA A 128 -9.95 9.96 -5.61
N LYS A 129 -10.00 10.21 -6.92
CA LYS A 129 -9.69 11.51 -7.53
C LYS A 129 -10.67 12.59 -7.08
N THR A 130 -11.97 12.31 -7.11
CA THR A 130 -13.01 13.23 -6.64
C THR A 130 -12.84 13.56 -5.16
N ALA A 131 -12.58 12.56 -4.32
CA ALA A 131 -12.36 12.78 -2.89
C ALA A 131 -11.11 13.64 -2.63
N LEU A 132 -10.01 13.39 -3.34
CA LEU A 132 -8.80 14.20 -3.24
C LEU A 132 -9.04 15.66 -3.65
N PHE A 133 -9.67 15.90 -4.80
CA PHE A 133 -9.91 17.27 -5.25
C PHE A 133 -10.89 18.02 -4.36
N ALA A 134 -11.92 17.35 -3.83
CA ALA A 134 -12.80 17.98 -2.85
C ALA A 134 -12.03 18.46 -1.61
N ARG A 135 -11.07 17.66 -1.11
CA ARG A 135 -10.23 18.05 0.02
C ARG A 135 -9.31 19.23 -0.31
N LEU A 136 -8.73 19.24 -1.51
CA LEU A 136 -7.88 20.34 -1.98
C LEU A 136 -8.69 21.65 -2.13
N ASP A 137 -9.88 21.58 -2.71
CA ASP A 137 -10.79 22.74 -2.84
C ASP A 137 -11.19 23.32 -1.48
N ASP A 138 -11.29 22.48 -0.44
CA ASP A 138 -11.59 22.93 0.92
C ASP A 138 -10.40 23.58 1.61
N LEU A 139 -9.17 23.19 1.26
CA LEU A 139 -7.94 23.81 1.76
C LEU A 139 -7.71 25.19 1.14
N GLU A 140 -8.06 25.38 -0.15
CA GLU A 140 -7.91 26.68 -0.83
C GLU A 140 -8.86 27.77 -0.28
N LYS A 141 -9.91 27.39 0.45
CA LYS A 141 -10.92 28.31 1.00
C LYS A 141 -10.61 28.79 2.44
N GLN A 142 -9.58 28.23 3.08
CA GLN A 142 -9.17 28.57 4.45
C GLN A 142 -8.11 29.67 4.46
#